data_AF-A0A4S5BZ34-F1
#
_entry.id   AF-A0A4S5BZ34-F1
#
_cell.length_a   1.000
_cell.length_b   1.000
_cell.length_c   1.000
_cell.angle_alpha   90.00
_cell.angle_beta   90.00
_cell.angle_gamma   90.00
#
_symmetry.space_group_name_H-M   'P 1'
#
loop_
_entity.id
_entity.type
_entity.pdbx_description
1 polymer ?
#
loop_
_entity_poly.entity_id
_entity_poly.type
_entity_poly.pdbx_seq_one_letter_code
_entity_poly.pdbx_strand_id
1 'polypeptide(L)'
;MTNMTKIKKSQAWLVAVKYLVELFPIWFLFGLISGVTFAFVFESALAFGIGCFAVPIACIIILTKKNIVRYNNSIDYMVTTVKDKLQNVDYYSVSPLGAIAVDAKHNKIAIVNGEPLSAKFDAAVIIEPAKIKSYRAFSPAHSTWVSSGAGVIESSEIERKNSIVKAKAAKKTGLYFDLDDVTLPQVISNMDYEDAEKWMLIIEKILNGTLDTQPSPMYYPPQ
;
A
#
# COMPACT_ATOMS: atom_id res chain seq x y z
N MET A 1 -8.61 5.71 7.42
CA MET A 1 -7.70 4.55 7.28
C MET A 1 -6.37 5.06 7.80
N THR A 2 -5.84 4.52 8.88
CA THR A 2 -4.56 4.98 9.46
C THR A 2 -3.47 4.90 8.39
N ASN A 3 -2.72 6.00 8.19
CA ASN A 3 -1.55 6.09 7.31
C ASN A 3 -0.48 5.08 7.76
N MET A 4 -0.68 3.81 7.40
CA MET A 4 0.19 2.72 7.81
C MET A 4 1.21 2.45 6.72
N THR A 5 2.40 3.01 6.91
CA THR A 5 3.58 2.67 6.12
C THR A 5 4.03 1.24 6.37
N LYS A 6 3.81 0.68 7.56
CA LYS A 6 4.06 -0.73 7.89
C LYS A 6 2.95 -1.33 8.74
N ILE A 7 2.68 -2.62 8.54
CA ILE A 7 1.76 -3.37 9.39
C ILE A 7 2.52 -3.85 10.64
N LYS A 8 2.11 -3.36 11.81
CA LYS A 8 2.68 -3.79 13.10
C LYS A 8 2.21 -5.21 13.44
N LYS A 9 3.05 -5.97 14.15
CA LYS A 9 2.72 -7.32 14.64
C LYS A 9 1.45 -7.33 15.50
N SER A 10 1.20 -6.26 16.26
CA SER A 10 -0.01 -6.09 17.08
C SER A 10 -1.31 -5.92 16.26
N GLN A 11 -1.22 -5.60 14.97
CA GLN A 11 -2.36 -5.46 14.08
C GLN A 11 -2.54 -6.68 13.16
N ALA A 12 -1.62 -7.65 13.20
CA ALA A 12 -1.69 -8.86 12.38
C ALA A 12 -2.94 -9.69 12.67
N TRP A 13 -3.43 -9.69 13.91
CA TRP A 13 -4.64 -10.40 14.28
C TRP A 13 -5.90 -9.78 13.65
N LEU A 14 -5.98 -8.45 13.53
CA LEU A 14 -7.09 -7.78 12.86
C LEU A 14 -7.17 -8.18 11.38
N VAL A 15 -6.01 -8.28 10.72
CA VAL A 15 -5.91 -8.74 9.34
C VAL A 15 -6.31 -10.22 9.23
N ALA A 16 -5.87 -11.07 10.16
CA ALA A 16 -6.23 -12.49 10.19
C ALA A 16 -7.74 -12.71 10.41
N VAL A 17 -8.35 -11.95 11.34
CA VAL A 17 -9.80 -12.00 11.60
C VAL A 17 -10.57 -11.56 10.35
N LYS A 18 -10.12 -10.50 9.68
CA LYS A 18 -10.74 -10.06 8.42
C LYS A 18 -10.71 -11.16 7.36
N TYR A 19 -9.57 -11.82 7.14
CA TYR A 19 -9.47 -12.95 6.21
C TYR A 19 -10.36 -14.14 6.59
N LEU A 20 -10.50 -14.40 7.89
CA LEU A 20 -11.35 -15.48 8.40
C LEU A 20 -12.82 -15.20 8.10
N VAL A 21 -13.27 -13.96 8.32
CA VAL A 21 -14.67 -13.55 8.09
C VAL A 21 -14.98 -13.49 6.59
N GLU A 22 -14.13 -12.84 5.78
CA GLU A 22 -14.38 -12.66 4.34
C GLU A 22 -14.37 -13.98 3.57
N LEU A 23 -13.56 -14.94 3.98
CA LEU A 23 -13.40 -16.24 3.31
C LEU A 23 -13.98 -17.40 4.14
N PHE A 24 -14.89 -17.10 5.09
CA PHE A 24 -15.44 -18.10 6.00
C PHE A 24 -15.96 -19.36 5.30
N PRO A 25 -16.73 -19.29 4.19
CA PRO A 25 -17.24 -20.50 3.53
C PRO A 25 -16.11 -21.40 3.00
N ILE A 26 -15.02 -20.80 2.50
CA ILE A 26 -13.86 -21.53 1.99
C ILE A 26 -13.11 -22.19 3.14
N TRP A 27 -12.89 -21.45 4.24
CA TRP A 27 -12.22 -21.99 5.42
C TRP A 27 -13.04 -23.09 6.09
N PHE A 28 -14.37 -22.98 6.10
CA PHE A 28 -15.27 -23.98 6.62
C PHE A 28 -15.16 -25.30 5.82
N LEU A 29 -15.22 -25.23 4.49
CA LEU A 29 -15.05 -26.40 3.63
C LEU A 29 -13.66 -27.03 3.78
N PHE A 30 -12.61 -26.20 3.84
CA PHE A 30 -11.24 -26.68 4.06
C PHE A 30 -11.07 -27.35 5.44
N GLY A 31 -11.72 -26.79 6.47
CA GLY A 31 -11.82 -27.38 7.79
C GLY A 31 -12.48 -28.77 7.74
N LEU A 32 -13.65 -28.89 7.12
CA LEU A 32 -14.33 -30.17 7.01
C LEU A 32 -13.49 -31.24 6.29
N ILE A 33 -12.84 -30.89 5.18
CA ILE A 33 -11.98 -31.83 4.42
C ILE A 33 -10.79 -32.26 5.28
N SER A 34 -10.11 -31.32 5.93
CA SER A 34 -8.97 -31.63 6.80
C SER A 34 -9.39 -32.44 8.04
N GLY A 35 -10.54 -32.12 8.63
CA GLY A 35 -11.16 -32.89 9.71
C GLY A 35 -11.44 -34.35 9.33
N VAL A 36 -12.12 -34.58 8.20
CA VAL A 36 -12.38 -35.95 7.70
C VAL A 36 -11.08 -36.71 7.45
N THR A 37 -10.09 -36.04 6.85
CA THR A 37 -8.78 -36.66 6.58
C THR A 37 -8.07 -37.07 7.88
N PHE A 38 -8.05 -36.19 8.88
CA PHE A 38 -7.44 -36.48 10.19
C PHE A 38 -8.21 -37.56 10.95
N ALA A 39 -9.54 -37.54 10.91
CA ALA A 39 -10.37 -38.56 11.53
C ALA A 39 -10.09 -39.96 10.95
N PHE A 40 -9.88 -40.04 9.63
CA PHE A 40 -9.56 -41.27 8.93
C PHE A 40 -8.15 -41.78 9.25
N VAL A 41 -7.15 -40.89 9.28
CA VAL A 41 -5.75 -41.27 9.54
C VAL A 41 -5.50 -41.68 11.00
N PHE A 42 -6.17 -41.03 11.95
CA PHE A 42 -5.95 -41.24 13.39
C PHE A 42 -7.08 -42.02 14.07
N GLU A 43 -8.08 -42.48 13.31
CA GLU A 43 -9.26 -43.20 13.77
C GLU A 43 -9.92 -42.56 15.01
N SER A 44 -9.97 -41.22 15.05
CA SER A 44 -10.35 -40.47 16.25
C SER A 44 -11.26 -39.29 15.95
N ALA A 45 -12.36 -39.21 16.68
CA ALA A 45 -13.27 -38.05 16.65
C ALA A 45 -12.60 -36.77 17.17
N LEU A 46 -11.60 -36.89 18.05
CA LEU A 46 -10.82 -35.74 18.51
C LEU A 46 -9.93 -35.20 17.38
N ALA A 47 -9.35 -36.09 16.56
CA ALA A 47 -8.57 -35.71 15.39
C ALA A 47 -9.44 -34.99 14.33
N PHE A 48 -10.73 -35.36 14.20
CA PHE A 48 -11.68 -34.61 13.37
C PHE A 48 -11.80 -33.14 13.82
N GLY A 49 -12.01 -32.91 15.12
CA GLY A 49 -12.11 -31.56 15.67
C GLY A 49 -10.84 -30.74 15.47
N ILE A 50 -9.67 -31.35 15.67
CA ILE A 50 -8.38 -30.70 15.40
C ILE A 50 -8.25 -30.32 13.93
N GLY A 51 -8.56 -31.23 13.00
CA GLY A 51 -8.53 -30.94 11.57
C GLY A 51 -9.48 -29.79 11.20
N CYS A 52 -10.74 -29.85 11.67
CA CYS A 52 -11.76 -28.86 11.37
C CYS A 52 -11.42 -27.43 11.80
N PHE A 53 -10.76 -27.26 12.94
CA PHE A 53 -10.53 -25.93 13.52
C PHE A 53 -9.06 -25.52 13.54
N ALA A 54 -8.16 -26.39 14.02
CA ALA A 54 -6.76 -26.02 14.21
C ALA A 54 -6.03 -25.82 12.88
N VAL A 55 -6.32 -26.64 11.87
CA VAL A 55 -5.65 -26.56 10.56
C VAL A 55 -6.01 -25.26 9.81
N PRO A 56 -7.29 -24.89 9.62
CA PRO A 56 -7.64 -23.60 9.02
C PRO A 56 -7.09 -22.40 9.78
N ILE A 57 -7.18 -22.39 11.12
CA ILE A 57 -6.68 -21.29 11.94
C ILE A 57 -5.16 -21.14 11.77
N ALA A 58 -4.40 -22.23 11.84
CA ALA A 58 -2.95 -22.20 11.64
C ALA A 58 -2.59 -21.70 10.24
N CYS A 59 -3.28 -22.17 9.19
CA CYS A 59 -3.09 -21.71 7.82
C CYS A 59 -3.34 -20.20 7.68
N ILE A 60 -4.45 -19.68 8.23
CA ILE A 60 -4.76 -18.24 8.20
C ILE A 60 -3.65 -17.44 8.87
N ILE A 61 -3.17 -17.86 10.05
CA ILE A 61 -2.09 -17.18 10.78
C ILE A 61 -0.80 -17.16 9.93
N ILE A 62 -0.42 -18.30 9.35
CA ILE A 62 0.80 -18.43 8.54
C ILE A 62 0.72 -17.55 7.29
N LEU A 63 -0.41 -17.60 6.56
CA LEU A 63 -0.63 -16.80 5.35
C LEU A 63 -0.65 -15.30 5.67
N THR A 64 -1.31 -14.90 6.76
CA THR A 64 -1.36 -13.50 7.21
C THR A 64 0.04 -13.00 7.54
N LYS A 65 0.82 -13.79 8.29
CA LYS A 65 2.21 -13.44 8.62
C LYS A 65 3.06 -13.29 7.37
N LYS A 66 2.96 -14.23 6.42
CA LYS A 66 3.70 -14.17 5.15
C LYS A 66 3.33 -12.94 4.33
N ASN A 67 2.04 -12.60 4.25
CA ASN A 67 1.56 -11.43 3.52
C ASN A 67 2.02 -10.12 4.17
N ILE A 68 2.01 -10.04 5.50
CA ILE A 68 2.50 -8.86 6.24
C ILE A 68 4.01 -8.67 6.04
N VAL A 69 4.79 -9.75 6.13
CA VAL A 69 6.24 -9.68 5.89
C VAL A 69 6.51 -9.23 4.46
N ARG A 70 5.82 -9.81 3.48
CA ARG A 70 5.93 -9.40 2.07
C ARG A 70 5.59 -7.92 1.89
N TYR A 71 4.49 -7.47 2.48
CA TYR A 71 4.07 -6.07 2.42
C TYR A 71 5.12 -5.12 3.03
N ASN A 72 5.61 -5.42 4.24
CA ASN A 72 6.60 -4.59 4.91
C ASN A 72 7.94 -4.57 4.14
N ASN A 73 8.37 -5.71 3.60
CA ASN A 73 9.57 -5.79 2.77
C ASN A 73 9.43 -4.98 1.48
N SER A 74 8.23 -4.98 0.87
CA SER A 74 7.92 -4.17 -0.29
C SER A 74 8.01 -2.66 0.00
N ILE A 75 7.55 -2.23 1.19
CA ILE A 75 7.69 -0.84 1.64
C ILE A 75 9.16 -0.50 1.85
N ASP A 76 9.92 -1.38 2.51
CA ASP A 76 11.35 -1.19 2.72
C ASP A 76 12.13 -1.11 1.41
N TYR A 77 11.75 -1.92 0.42
CA TYR A 77 12.30 -1.84 -0.93
C TYR A 77 12.07 -0.46 -1.56
N MET A 78 10.85 0.09 -1.49
CA MET A 78 10.57 1.42 -2.06
C MET A 78 11.37 2.52 -1.36
N VAL A 79 11.43 2.49 -0.02
CA VAL A 79 12.22 3.46 0.76
C VAL A 79 13.70 3.38 0.41
N THR A 80 14.25 2.17 0.35
CA THR A 80 15.67 1.97 0.01
C THR A 80 15.95 2.42 -1.42
N THR A 81 15.05 2.08 -2.36
CA THR A 81 15.19 2.45 -3.77
C THR A 81 15.23 3.96 -3.97
N VAL A 82 14.34 4.73 -3.34
CA VAL A 82 14.38 6.20 -3.49
C VAL A 82 15.59 6.82 -2.80
N LYS A 83 16.04 6.24 -1.69
CA LYS A 83 17.21 6.73 -0.96
C LYS A 83 18.52 6.47 -1.73
N ASP A 84 18.68 5.29 -2.29
CA ASP A 84 19.89 4.88 -3.04
C ASP A 84 20.04 5.63 -4.37
N LYS A 85 18.95 6.19 -4.91
CA LYS A 85 18.97 6.99 -6.14
C LYS A 85 19.43 8.42 -5.93
N LEU A 86 19.47 8.89 -4.69
CA LEU A 86 19.90 10.24 -4.33
C LEU A 86 21.24 10.18 -3.60
N GLN A 87 22.02 11.26 -3.68
CA GLN A 87 23.31 11.33 -2.98
C GLN A 87 23.11 11.67 -1.51
N ASN A 88 22.21 12.61 -1.24
CA ASN A 88 21.72 12.93 0.09
C ASN A 88 20.20 12.92 0.08
N VAL A 89 19.57 12.49 1.17
CA VAL A 89 18.11 12.50 1.29
C VAL A 89 17.77 13.37 2.47
N ASP A 90 17.16 14.51 2.19
CA ASP A 90 16.76 15.46 3.22
C ASP A 90 15.35 15.13 3.71
N TYR A 91 14.43 14.89 2.77
CA TYR A 91 13.03 14.56 3.06
C TYR A 91 12.60 13.34 2.26
N TYR A 92 11.79 12.48 2.87
CA TYR A 92 11.18 11.35 2.17
C TYR A 92 9.79 11.03 2.72
N SER A 93 8.98 10.41 1.88
CA SER A 93 7.70 9.83 2.24
C SER A 93 7.56 8.46 1.60
N VAL A 94 6.81 7.59 2.26
CA VAL A 94 6.40 6.32 1.68
C VAL A 94 4.92 6.11 1.95
N SER A 95 4.22 5.70 0.91
CA SER A 95 2.83 5.29 0.93
C SER A 95 2.72 3.82 0.54
N PRO A 96 1.54 3.19 0.71
CA PRO A 96 1.29 1.86 0.20
C PRO A 96 1.44 1.71 -1.32
N LEU A 97 1.53 2.79 -2.10
CA LEU A 97 1.55 2.72 -3.57
C LEU A 97 2.76 3.41 -4.20
N GLY A 98 3.61 4.05 -3.40
CA GLY A 98 4.81 4.70 -3.89
C GLY A 98 5.64 5.34 -2.79
N ALA A 99 6.82 5.80 -3.14
CA ALA A 99 7.68 6.59 -2.28
C ALA A 99 8.27 7.76 -3.07
N ILE A 100 8.52 8.85 -2.36
CA ILE A 100 9.16 10.06 -2.86
C ILE A 100 10.28 10.45 -1.92
N ALA A 101 11.39 10.93 -2.47
CA ALA A 101 12.49 11.49 -1.73
C ALA A 101 13.05 12.72 -2.44
N VAL A 102 13.63 13.63 -1.66
CA VAL A 102 14.20 14.88 -2.14
C VAL A 102 15.62 15.07 -1.59
N ASP A 103 16.51 15.48 -2.49
CA ASP A 103 17.85 15.97 -2.22
C ASP A 103 17.85 17.49 -2.46
N ALA A 104 17.82 18.26 -1.37
CA ALA A 104 17.79 19.72 -1.41
C ALA A 104 19.14 20.30 -1.88
N LYS A 105 20.25 19.62 -1.57
CA LYS A 105 21.60 20.09 -1.93
C LYS A 105 21.87 19.93 -3.43
N HIS A 106 21.47 18.80 -4.00
CA HIS A 106 21.72 18.50 -5.42
C HIS A 106 20.51 18.80 -6.32
N ASN A 107 19.43 19.36 -5.77
CA ASN A 107 18.18 19.66 -6.48
C ASN A 107 17.66 18.47 -7.28
N LYS A 108 17.38 17.35 -6.60
CA LYS A 108 16.84 16.14 -7.23
C LYS A 108 15.67 15.59 -6.45
N ILE A 109 14.71 15.03 -7.19
CA ILE A 109 13.55 14.34 -6.65
C ILE A 109 13.58 12.91 -7.19
N ALA A 110 13.50 11.92 -6.30
CA ALA A 110 13.37 10.51 -6.68
C ALA A 110 11.98 10.00 -6.36
N ILE A 111 11.34 9.33 -7.30
CA ILE A 111 10.00 8.75 -7.16
C ILE A 111 10.04 7.30 -7.58
N VAL A 112 9.41 6.42 -6.81
CA VAL A 112 9.14 5.03 -7.19
C VAL A 112 7.69 4.72 -6.86
N ASN A 113 6.97 4.11 -7.80
CA ASN A 113 5.62 3.60 -7.54
C ASN A 113 5.62 2.08 -7.55
N GLY A 114 4.62 1.48 -6.92
CA GLY A 114 4.46 0.04 -6.96
C GLY A 114 3.29 -0.47 -6.16
N GLU A 115 3.10 -1.77 -6.23
CA GLU A 115 2.04 -2.50 -5.54
C GLU A 115 2.65 -3.50 -4.56
N PRO A 116 2.67 -3.21 -3.25
CA PRO A 116 3.34 -4.04 -2.25
C PRO A 116 2.85 -5.48 -2.19
N LEU A 117 1.55 -5.69 -2.44
CA LEU A 117 0.93 -7.02 -2.41
C LEU A 117 1.32 -7.87 -3.62
N SER A 118 1.50 -7.26 -4.80
CA SER A 118 1.91 -7.96 -6.01
C SER A 118 3.44 -7.98 -6.19
N ALA A 119 4.18 -7.19 -5.38
CA ALA A 119 5.62 -6.97 -5.48
C ALA A 119 6.06 -6.51 -6.88
N LYS A 120 5.20 -5.72 -7.54
CA LYS A 120 5.48 -5.09 -8.82
C LYS A 120 5.80 -3.62 -8.56
N PHE A 121 6.97 -3.19 -9.00
CA PHE A 121 7.44 -1.82 -8.82
C PHE A 121 7.85 -1.25 -10.18
N ASP A 122 7.54 0.02 -10.38
CA ASP A 122 8.01 0.77 -11.53
C ASP A 122 9.50 1.12 -11.35
N ALA A 123 10.16 1.47 -12.45
CA ALA A 123 11.51 1.99 -12.37
C ALA A 123 11.51 3.33 -11.62
N ALA A 124 12.51 3.53 -10.76
CA ALA A 124 12.65 4.81 -10.06
C ALA A 124 12.95 5.93 -11.07
N VAL A 125 12.18 7.01 -10.98
CA VAL A 125 12.32 8.20 -11.82
C VAL A 125 13.04 9.27 -11.02
N ILE A 126 14.03 9.90 -11.65
CA ILE A 126 14.73 11.06 -11.08
C ILE A 126 14.29 12.30 -11.86
N ILE A 127 13.79 13.29 -11.14
CA ILE A 127 13.32 14.55 -11.69
C ILE A 127 14.24 15.66 -11.19
N GLU A 128 14.66 16.51 -12.11
CA GLU A 128 15.31 17.79 -11.79
C GLU A 128 14.21 18.85 -11.66
N PRO A 129 14.16 19.63 -10.56
CA PRO A 129 13.14 20.66 -10.35
C PRO A 129 13.04 21.65 -11.51
N ALA A 130 14.16 21.98 -12.16
CA ALA A 130 14.20 22.87 -13.32
C ALA A 130 13.37 22.38 -14.52
N LYS A 131 13.08 21.06 -14.60
CA LYS A 131 12.25 20.47 -15.66
C LYS A 131 10.76 20.44 -15.30
N ILE A 132 10.36 20.86 -14.10
CA ILE A 132 8.96 20.83 -13.68
C ILE A 132 8.25 22.08 -14.24
N LYS A 133 7.28 21.88 -15.13
CA LYS A 133 6.41 22.95 -15.64
C LYS A 133 5.29 23.28 -14.66
N SER A 134 4.67 22.25 -14.10
CA SER A 134 3.59 22.40 -13.14
C SER A 134 3.56 21.21 -12.18
N TYR A 135 3.02 21.43 -10.98
CA TYR A 135 2.80 20.38 -10.00
C TYR A 135 1.45 20.59 -9.32
N ARG A 136 0.79 19.49 -8.94
CA ARG A 136 -0.50 19.54 -8.20
C ARG A 136 -0.75 18.28 -7.39
N ALA A 137 -1.39 18.44 -6.24
CA ALA A 137 -2.07 17.33 -5.57
C ALA A 137 -3.36 17.01 -6.33
N PHE A 138 -3.61 15.74 -6.64
CA PHE A 138 -4.81 15.33 -7.36
C PHE A 138 -5.38 14.01 -6.81
N SER A 139 -6.69 13.99 -6.66
CA SER A 139 -7.47 12.81 -6.28
C SER A 139 -8.68 12.69 -7.22
N PRO A 140 -8.76 11.65 -8.06
CA PRO A 140 -9.90 11.49 -8.95
C PRO A 140 -11.16 11.14 -8.15
N ALA A 141 -12.25 11.83 -8.49
CA ALA A 141 -13.57 11.44 -8.03
C ALA A 141 -13.90 10.02 -8.50
N HIS A 142 -14.62 9.27 -7.67
CA HIS A 142 -15.07 7.93 -8.00
C HIS A 142 -16.50 7.70 -7.51
N SER A 143 -17.29 6.95 -8.28
CA SER A 143 -18.66 6.64 -7.91
C SER A 143 -18.70 5.52 -6.87
N THR A 144 -19.53 5.69 -5.86
CA THR A 144 -19.87 4.63 -4.90
C THR A 144 -21.32 4.23 -5.11
N TRP A 145 -21.56 2.92 -5.23
CA TRP A 145 -22.91 2.38 -5.23
C TRP A 145 -23.37 2.20 -3.79
N VAL A 146 -24.57 2.68 -3.50
CA VAL A 146 -25.27 2.46 -2.24
C VAL A 146 -26.49 1.62 -2.56
N SER A 147 -26.71 0.53 -1.83
CA SER A 147 -27.97 -0.19 -1.90
C SER A 147 -28.79 0.04 -0.65
N SER A 148 -30.08 0.30 -0.85
CA SER A 148 -31.11 0.30 0.17
C SER A 148 -32.01 -0.90 -0.09
N GLY A 149 -32.04 -1.87 0.83
CA GLY A 149 -32.92 -3.04 0.74
C GLY A 149 -32.33 -4.27 0.01
N ALA A 150 -31.05 -4.27 -0.38
CA ALA A 150 -30.39 -5.46 -0.90
C ALA A 150 -30.31 -6.60 0.13
N GLY A 151 -30.41 -7.84 -0.37
CA GLY A 151 -30.02 -9.02 0.40
C GLY A 151 -28.50 -9.09 0.60
N VAL A 152 -28.05 -9.90 1.57
CA VAL A 152 -26.63 -10.01 1.99
C VAL A 152 -25.65 -10.21 0.82
N ILE A 153 -26.03 -11.01 -0.18
CA ILE A 153 -25.20 -11.31 -1.35
C ILE A 153 -25.00 -10.07 -2.23
N GLU A 154 -26.05 -9.30 -2.46
CA GLU A 154 -26.02 -8.11 -3.31
C GLU A 154 -25.28 -6.96 -2.62
N SER A 155 -25.44 -6.82 -1.29
CA SER A 155 -24.62 -5.89 -0.49
C SER A 155 -23.13 -6.22 -0.58
N SER A 156 -22.76 -7.50 -0.46
CA SER A 156 -21.38 -7.97 -0.60
C SER A 156 -20.81 -7.69 -1.99
N GLU A 157 -21.59 -7.88 -3.06
CA GLU A 157 -21.15 -7.56 -4.40
C GLU A 157 -20.93 -6.06 -4.61
N ILE A 158 -21.79 -5.22 -4.03
CA ILE A 158 -21.66 -3.76 -4.06
C ILE A 158 -20.42 -3.29 -3.29
N GLU A 159 -20.17 -3.84 -2.10
CA GLU A 159 -18.96 -3.55 -1.32
C GLU A 159 -17.69 -3.93 -2.11
N ARG A 160 -17.71 -5.08 -2.78
CA ARG A 160 -16.62 -5.51 -3.67
C ARG A 160 -16.41 -4.53 -4.82
N LYS A 161 -17.49 -4.11 -5.51
CA LYS A 161 -17.43 -3.11 -6.59
C LYS A 161 -16.86 -1.79 -6.11
N ASN A 162 -17.35 -1.28 -4.98
CA ASN A 162 -16.86 -0.05 -4.35
C ASN A 162 -15.37 -0.16 -3.98
N SER A 163 -14.95 -1.30 -3.43
CA SER A 163 -13.54 -1.54 -3.07
C SER A 163 -12.61 -1.55 -4.27
N ILE A 164 -13.04 -2.16 -5.39
CA ILE A 164 -12.27 -2.17 -6.64
C ILE A 164 -12.14 -0.75 -7.20
N VAL A 165 -13.23 0.01 -7.23
CA VAL A 165 -13.23 1.38 -7.75
C VAL A 165 -12.36 2.29 -6.88
N LYS A 166 -12.47 2.18 -5.56
CA LYS A 166 -11.61 2.90 -4.61
C LYS A 166 -10.13 2.56 -4.81
N ALA A 167 -9.80 1.27 -4.97
CA ALA A 167 -8.42 0.85 -5.23
C ALA A 167 -7.87 1.40 -6.55
N LYS A 168 -8.70 1.50 -7.60
CA LYS A 168 -8.33 2.14 -8.87
C LYS A 168 -8.11 3.65 -8.72
N ALA A 169 -8.95 4.33 -7.94
CA ALA A 169 -8.80 5.75 -7.66
C ALA A 169 -7.51 6.04 -6.86
N ALA A 170 -7.20 5.20 -5.86
CA ALA A 170 -5.98 5.34 -5.05
C ALA A 170 -4.69 5.26 -5.90
N LYS A 171 -4.65 4.42 -6.94
CA LYS A 171 -3.51 4.34 -7.88
C LYS A 171 -3.30 5.59 -8.75
N LYS A 172 -4.28 6.49 -8.77
CA LYS A 172 -4.25 7.76 -9.50
C LYS A 172 -4.34 8.95 -8.53
N THR A 173 -4.21 8.70 -7.24
CA THR A 173 -4.19 9.74 -6.21
C THR A 173 -2.74 10.01 -5.83
N GLY A 174 -2.38 11.28 -5.72
CA GLY A 174 -1.05 11.68 -5.28
C GLY A 174 -0.60 13.01 -5.87
N LEU A 175 0.71 13.15 -5.98
CA LEU A 175 1.36 14.36 -6.44
C LEU A 175 1.78 14.21 -7.90
N TYR A 176 1.25 15.08 -8.76
CA TYR A 176 1.49 15.07 -10.20
C TYR A 176 2.55 16.11 -10.54
N PHE A 177 3.46 15.74 -11.44
CA PHE A 177 4.47 16.61 -12.03
C PHE A 177 4.32 16.58 -13.54
N ASP A 178 4.01 17.73 -14.14
CA ASP A 178 4.08 17.91 -15.58
C ASP A 178 5.50 18.40 -15.92
N LEU A 179 6.22 17.65 -16.76
CA LEU A 179 7.63 17.87 -17.04
C LEU A 179 7.85 18.49 -18.43
N ASP A 180 8.93 19.24 -18.57
CA ASP A 180 9.48 19.67 -19.85
C ASP A 180 10.35 18.57 -20.48
N ASP A 181 9.78 17.37 -20.63
CA ASP A 181 10.43 16.23 -21.25
C ASP A 181 9.43 15.54 -22.20
N VAL A 182 9.84 15.35 -23.46
CA VAL A 182 8.99 14.74 -24.49
C VAL A 182 8.83 13.23 -24.25
N THR A 183 9.80 12.58 -23.62
CA THR A 183 9.79 11.14 -23.35
C THR A 183 9.00 10.78 -22.10
N LEU A 184 8.97 11.69 -21.12
CA LEU A 184 8.27 11.51 -19.86
C LEU A 184 7.54 12.81 -19.46
N PRO A 185 6.44 13.16 -20.14
CA PRO A 185 5.76 14.43 -19.96
C PRO A 185 5.06 14.56 -18.61
N GLN A 186 4.78 13.44 -17.93
CA GLN A 186 4.12 13.44 -16.63
C GLN A 186 4.66 12.32 -15.74
N VAL A 187 4.87 12.65 -14.47
CA VAL A 187 5.21 11.70 -13.42
C VAL A 187 4.25 11.87 -12.26
N ILE A 188 3.85 10.76 -11.64
CA ILE A 188 2.97 10.74 -10.48
C ILE A 188 3.74 10.13 -9.33
N SER A 189 3.71 10.75 -8.16
CA SER A 189 4.09 10.10 -6.91
C SER A 189 2.83 9.66 -6.19
N ASN A 190 2.57 8.36 -6.17
CA ASN A 190 1.39 7.80 -5.57
C ASN A 190 1.42 7.94 -4.04
N MET A 191 0.48 8.70 -3.49
CA MET A 191 0.33 8.91 -2.05
C MET A 191 -1.09 9.36 -1.72
N ASP A 192 -1.44 9.36 -0.44
CA ASP A 192 -2.73 9.89 -0.02
C ASP A 192 -2.83 11.39 -0.32
N TYR A 193 -4.03 11.86 -0.66
CA TYR A 193 -4.24 13.23 -1.11
C TYR A 193 -3.80 14.28 -0.07
N GLU A 194 -4.10 14.04 1.20
CA GLU A 194 -3.70 14.91 2.31
C GLU A 194 -2.18 15.03 2.44
N ASP A 195 -1.46 13.94 2.18
CA ASP A 195 0.00 13.95 2.17
C ASP A 195 0.53 14.65 0.92
N ALA A 196 -0.10 14.45 -0.24
CA ALA A 196 0.24 15.15 -1.48
C ALA A 196 0.11 16.67 -1.32
N GLU A 197 -0.95 17.16 -0.65
CA GLU A 197 -1.14 18.59 -0.39
C GLU A 197 0.00 19.15 0.48
N LYS A 198 0.39 18.45 1.54
CA LYS A 198 1.50 18.85 2.40
C LYS A 198 2.83 18.83 1.65
N TRP A 199 3.01 17.85 0.75
CA TRP A 199 4.20 17.73 -0.08
C TRP A 199 4.34 18.85 -1.11
N MET A 200 3.25 19.51 -1.52
CA MET A 200 3.34 20.68 -2.40
C MET A 200 4.28 21.75 -1.84
N LEU A 201 4.32 21.95 -0.52
CA LEU A 201 5.25 22.89 0.13
C LEU A 201 6.72 22.49 -0.04
N ILE A 202 7.04 21.20 0.04
CA ILE A 202 8.41 20.70 -0.19
C ILE A 202 8.80 20.95 -1.65
N ILE A 203 7.87 20.73 -2.58
CA ILE A 203 8.09 20.98 -4.01
C ILE A 203 8.27 22.47 -4.30
N GLU A 204 7.44 23.33 -3.70
CA GLU A 204 7.57 24.77 -3.84
C GLU A 204 8.94 25.25 -3.33
N LYS A 205 9.36 24.79 -2.15
CA LYS A 205 10.65 25.15 -1.56
C LYS A 205 11.84 24.67 -2.39
N ILE A 206 11.81 23.44 -2.92
CA ILE A 206 12.93 22.96 -3.75
C ILE A 206 13.00 23.70 -5.08
N LEU A 207 11.86 24.03 -5.70
CA LEU A 207 11.81 24.83 -6.92
C LEU A 207 12.38 26.24 -6.71
N ASN A 208 12.12 26.82 -5.54
CA ASN A 208 12.63 28.14 -5.16
C ASN A 208 14.05 28.11 -4.59
N GLY A 209 14.66 26.93 -4.41
CA GLY A 209 15.97 26.78 -3.78
C GLY A 209 16.02 27.16 -2.30
N THR A 210 14.87 27.15 -1.61
CA THR A 210 14.71 27.54 -0.19
C THR A 210 14.43 26.35 0.73
N LEU A 211 14.58 25.12 0.21
CA LEU A 211 14.39 23.92 1.02
C LEU A 211 15.59 23.68 1.94
N ASP A 212 15.34 23.55 3.24
CA ASP A 212 16.38 23.35 4.25
C ASP A 212 17.01 21.96 4.12
N THR A 213 18.34 21.88 4.06
CA THR A 213 19.05 20.60 4.14
C THR A 213 18.91 19.98 5.52
N GLN A 214 18.78 18.67 5.59
CA GLN A 214 18.67 17.92 6.84
C GLN A 214 19.96 17.14 7.12
N PRO A 215 20.39 17.02 8.39
CA PRO A 215 21.56 16.20 8.75
C PRO A 215 21.29 14.70 8.57
N SER A 216 20.02 14.30 8.53
CA SER A 216 19.58 12.92 8.32
C SER A 216 18.22 12.90 7.62
N PRO A 217 17.88 11.84 6.85
CA PRO A 217 16.61 11.75 6.15
C PRO A 217 15.41 11.91 7.08
N MET A 218 14.60 12.94 6.87
CA MET A 218 13.40 13.22 7.64
C MET A 218 12.17 12.65 6.93
N TYR A 219 11.34 11.91 7.67
CA TYR A 219 10.03 11.51 7.17
C TYR A 219 9.07 12.71 7.16
N TYR A 220 8.44 12.98 6.03
CA TYR A 220 7.50 14.09 5.87
C TYR A 220 6.22 13.64 5.13
N PRO A 221 5.02 14.08 5.53
CA PRO A 221 4.74 14.85 6.75
C PRO A 221 4.97 14.02 8.03
N PRO A 222 5.31 14.65 9.18
CA PRO A 222 5.44 13.93 10.44
C PRO A 222 4.10 13.27 10.83
N GLN A 223 4.18 12.05 11.37
CA GLN A 223 3.03 11.23 11.80
C GLN A 223 2.50 11.65 13.16
#